data_AF-A0A1F4X5L5-F1
#
_entry.id   AF-A0A1F4X5L5-F1
#
_cell.length_a   1.000
_cell.length_b   1.000
_cell.length_c   1.000
_cell.angle_alpha   90.00
_cell.angle_beta   90.00
_cell.angle_gamma   90.00
#
_symmetry.space_group_name_H-M   'P 1'
#
loop_
_entity.id
_entity.type
_entity.pdbx_description
1 polymer ?
#
loop_
_entity_poly.entity_id
_entity_poly.type
_entity_poly.pdbx_seq_one_letter_code
_entity_poly.pdbx_strand_id
1 'polypeptide(L)'
;MLGRTAFRFIVIMFVMVYAGIALGQDGLQKYFNDASVKVKATTDPSQKREILNTSFEKMSKALGKVQSSPLVSRDDRAGIELFKATLQEKQDELAGLNGYQRVSDEQLDAFSDYVVQDMEQADQKITISLVAALLIIIIIILLVA
;
A
#
# COMPACT_ATOMS: atom_id res chain seq x y z
N MET A 1 -35.09 -24.24 -9.85
CA MET A 1 -33.94 -23.89 -10.72
C MET A 1 -33.26 -22.58 -10.31
N LEU A 2 -33.99 -21.52 -9.90
CA LEU A 2 -33.42 -20.23 -9.46
C LEU A 2 -32.36 -20.31 -8.34
N GLY A 3 -32.56 -21.18 -7.34
CA GLY A 3 -31.62 -21.31 -6.21
C GLY A 3 -30.23 -21.85 -6.58
N ARG A 4 -30.12 -22.73 -7.59
CA ARG A 4 -28.82 -23.25 -8.06
C ARG A 4 -28.01 -22.21 -8.83
N THR A 5 -28.68 -21.32 -9.56
CA THR A 5 -28.03 -20.23 -10.31
C THR A 5 -27.60 -19.10 -9.37
N ALA A 6 -28.46 -18.69 -8.43
CA ALA A 6 -28.12 -17.69 -7.42
C ALA A 6 -26.95 -18.13 -6.53
N PHE A 7 -26.96 -19.40 -6.08
CA PHE A 7 -25.85 -19.97 -5.31
C PHE A 7 -24.53 -19.99 -6.12
N ARG A 8 -24.58 -20.30 -7.42
CA ARG A 8 -23.40 -20.23 -8.30
C ARG A 8 -22.84 -18.81 -8.42
N PHE A 9 -23.68 -17.79 -8.54
CA PHE A 9 -23.22 -16.39 -8.58
C PHE A 9 -22.60 -15.95 -7.25
N ILE A 10 -23.19 -16.35 -6.11
CA ILE A 10 -22.63 -16.07 -4.79
C ILE A 10 -21.27 -16.75 -4.62
N VAL A 11 -21.14 -18.01 -5.03
CA VAL A 11 -19.87 -18.75 -4.97
C VAL A 11 -18.81 -18.11 -5.88
N ILE A 12 -19.16 -17.71 -7.10
CA ILE A 12 -18.22 -17.02 -8.01
C ILE A 12 -17.80 -15.66 -7.45
N MET A 13 -18.73 -14.90 -6.84
CA MET A 13 -18.43 -13.61 -6.22
C MET A 13 -17.51 -13.79 -5.00
N PHE A 14 -17.75 -14.80 -4.16
CA PHE A 14 -16.86 -15.14 -3.05
C PHE A 14 -15.48 -15.58 -3.51
N VAL A 15 -15.39 -16.39 -4.58
CA VAL A 15 -14.09 -16.83 -5.14
C VAL A 15 -13.33 -15.65 -5.75
N MET A 16 -14.00 -14.71 -6.43
CA MET A 16 -13.37 -13.47 -6.90
C MET A 16 -12.88 -12.58 -5.76
N VAL A 17 -13.64 -12.50 -4.66
CA VAL A 17 -13.22 -11.74 -3.47
C VAL A 17 -11.99 -12.39 -2.84
N TYR A 18 -11.95 -13.71 -2.66
CA TYR A 18 -10.77 -14.41 -2.11
C TYR A 18 -9.55 -14.39 -3.04
N ALA A 19 -9.74 -14.57 -4.35
CA ALA A 19 -8.66 -14.45 -5.33
C ALA A 19 -8.13 -13.03 -5.41
N GLY A 20 -9.01 -12.04 -5.28
CA GLY A 20 -8.64 -10.64 -5.07
C GLY A 20 -7.77 -10.53 -3.83
N ILE A 21 -8.27 -10.90 -2.64
CA ILE A 21 -7.56 -10.78 -1.36
C ILE A 21 -6.15 -11.38 -1.43
N ALA A 22 -5.98 -12.57 -1.98
CA ALA A 22 -4.68 -13.22 -2.13
C ALA A 22 -3.73 -12.48 -3.12
N LEU A 23 -4.25 -11.88 -4.19
CA LEU A 23 -3.47 -11.04 -5.11
C LEU A 23 -3.19 -9.64 -4.53
N GLY A 24 -3.94 -9.23 -3.52
CA GLY A 24 -3.89 -7.91 -2.91
C GLY A 24 -2.85 -7.77 -1.84
N GLN A 25 -2.74 -8.81 -1.02
CA GLN A 25 -1.81 -8.85 0.10
C GLN A 25 -0.36 -8.69 -0.35
N ASP A 26 0.02 -9.37 -1.43
CA ASP A 26 1.35 -9.27 -2.00
C ASP A 26 1.61 -7.94 -2.73
N GLY A 27 0.57 -7.21 -3.15
CA GLY A 27 0.75 -6.08 -4.06
C GLY A 27 1.32 -4.84 -3.36
N LEU A 28 1.01 -4.64 -2.09
CA LEU A 28 1.57 -3.54 -1.29
C LEU A 28 3.05 -3.80 -0.98
N GLN A 29 3.33 -5.00 -0.46
CA GLN A 29 4.69 -5.45 -0.19
C GLN A 29 5.53 -5.38 -1.46
N LYS A 30 5.00 -5.86 -2.60
CA LYS A 30 5.66 -5.80 -3.89
C LYS A 30 5.95 -4.37 -4.34
N TYR A 31 5.00 -3.45 -4.20
CA TYR A 31 5.21 -2.04 -4.57
C TYR A 31 6.38 -1.43 -3.81
N PHE A 32 6.43 -1.62 -2.48
CA PHE A 32 7.51 -1.09 -1.66
C PHE A 32 8.81 -1.86 -1.84
N ASN A 33 8.75 -3.16 -2.14
CA ASN A 33 9.91 -3.97 -2.48
C ASN A 33 10.56 -3.47 -3.79
N ASP A 34 9.76 -3.18 -4.81
CA ASP A 34 10.24 -2.59 -6.06
C ASP A 34 10.89 -1.21 -5.83
N ALA A 35 10.34 -0.42 -4.91
CA ALA A 35 10.96 0.83 -4.47
C ALA A 35 12.30 0.59 -3.75
N SER A 36 12.36 -0.37 -2.81
CA SER A 36 13.60 -0.75 -2.10
C SER A 36 14.68 -1.24 -3.05
N VAL A 37 14.34 -2.04 -4.07
CA VAL A 37 15.27 -2.48 -5.11
C VAL A 37 15.84 -1.27 -5.88
N LYS A 38 15.01 -0.29 -6.24
CA LYS A 38 15.47 0.94 -6.91
C LYS A 38 16.38 1.80 -6.03
N VAL A 39 16.06 1.91 -4.74
CA VAL A 39 16.91 2.59 -3.74
C VAL A 39 18.28 1.94 -3.70
N LYS A 40 18.35 0.61 -3.54
CA LYS A 40 19.60 -0.14 -3.47
C LYS A 40 20.41 -0.13 -4.76
N ALA A 41 19.74 -0.02 -5.91
CA ALA A 41 20.39 0.11 -7.22
C ALA A 41 20.97 1.52 -7.47
N THR A 42 20.57 2.51 -6.68
CA THR A 42 21.01 3.90 -6.80
C THR A 42 22.20 4.16 -5.87
N THR A 43 23.19 4.94 -6.30
CA THR A 43 24.37 5.26 -5.46
C THR A 43 24.25 6.60 -4.75
N ASP A 44 23.58 7.58 -5.34
CA ASP A 44 23.38 8.92 -4.79
C ASP A 44 22.33 8.91 -3.67
N PRO A 45 22.69 9.27 -2.42
CA PRO A 45 21.76 9.33 -1.30
C PRO A 45 20.57 10.27 -1.51
N SER A 46 20.77 11.37 -2.25
CA SER A 46 19.67 12.30 -2.55
C SER A 46 18.61 11.65 -3.42
N GLN A 47 19.03 10.89 -4.43
CA GLN A 47 18.13 10.13 -5.30
C GLN A 47 17.47 8.96 -4.57
N LYS A 48 18.19 8.25 -3.68
CA LYS A 48 17.61 7.21 -2.82
C LYS A 48 16.44 7.74 -2.00
N ARG A 49 16.66 8.89 -1.36
CA ARG A 49 15.63 9.56 -0.55
C ARG A 49 14.44 10.00 -1.41
N GLU A 50 14.71 10.53 -2.59
CA GLU A 50 13.65 10.94 -3.52
C GLU A 50 12.80 9.76 -4.00
N ILE A 51 13.41 8.61 -4.31
CA ILE A 51 12.69 7.38 -4.68
C ILE A 51 11.73 6.96 -3.57
N LEU A 52 12.20 6.95 -2.32
CA LEU A 52 11.36 6.62 -1.16
C LEU A 52 10.23 7.64 -0.98
N ASN A 53 10.55 8.93 -0.98
CA ASN A 53 9.56 9.99 -0.82
C ASN A 53 8.47 9.92 -1.90
N THR A 54 8.88 9.85 -3.17
CA THR A 54 7.97 9.69 -4.30
C THR A 54 7.09 8.45 -4.17
N SER A 55 7.63 7.35 -3.61
CA SER A 55 6.87 6.10 -3.44
C SER A 55 5.78 6.26 -2.37
N PHE A 56 6.09 6.92 -1.24
CA PHE A 56 5.10 7.27 -0.23
C PHE A 56 4.04 8.22 -0.77
N GLU A 57 4.42 9.29 -1.48
CA GLU A 57 3.48 10.26 -2.04
C GLU A 57 2.53 9.63 -3.06
N LYS A 58 3.05 8.79 -3.96
CA LYS A 58 2.23 8.08 -4.96
C LYS A 58 1.21 7.17 -4.30
N MET A 59 1.61 6.43 -3.27
CA MET A 59 0.71 5.55 -2.53
C MET A 59 -0.35 6.36 -1.78
N SER A 60 0.04 7.39 -1.02
CA SER A 60 -0.88 8.30 -0.31
C SER A 60 -1.89 8.96 -1.25
N LYS A 61 -1.46 9.37 -2.44
CA LYS A 61 -2.35 9.94 -3.47
C LYS A 61 -3.32 8.91 -4.04
N ALA A 62 -2.86 7.68 -4.27
CA ALA A 62 -3.72 6.62 -4.77
C ALA A 62 -4.78 6.20 -3.73
N LEU A 63 -4.39 6.12 -2.46
CA LEU A 63 -5.29 5.96 -1.32
C LEU A 63 -6.33 7.09 -1.25
N GLY A 64 -5.92 8.35 -1.42
CA GLY A 64 -6.84 9.48 -1.47
C GLY A 64 -7.88 9.37 -2.58
N LYS A 65 -7.48 8.91 -3.77
CA LYS A 65 -8.43 8.66 -4.89
C LYS A 65 -9.45 7.59 -4.52
N VAL A 66 -9.01 6.48 -3.93
CA VAL A 66 -9.91 5.39 -3.56
C VAL A 66 -10.82 5.78 -2.40
N GLN A 67 -10.31 6.48 -1.39
CA GLN A 67 -11.12 7.02 -0.30
C GLN A 67 -12.25 7.93 -0.80
N SER A 68 -12.00 8.72 -1.86
CA SER A 68 -13.01 9.60 -2.46
C SER A 68 -14.09 8.84 -3.25
N SER A 69 -13.89 7.55 -3.52
CA SER A 69 -14.83 6.73 -4.29
C SER A 69 -16.12 6.46 -3.49
N PRO A 70 -17.29 6.50 -4.15
CA PRO A 70 -18.56 6.10 -3.52
C PRO A 70 -18.64 4.60 -3.23
N LEU A 71 -17.72 3.79 -3.79
CA LEU A 71 -17.69 2.33 -3.61
C LEU A 71 -17.01 1.89 -2.31
N VAL A 72 -16.37 2.81 -1.59
CA VAL A 72 -15.60 2.51 -0.36
C VAL A 72 -16.45 2.75 0.86
N SER A 73 -16.58 1.72 1.71
CA SER A 73 -17.38 1.76 2.94
C SER A 73 -16.78 2.73 3.98
N ARG A 74 -17.54 3.06 5.04
CA ARG A 74 -17.02 3.93 6.12
C ARG A 74 -15.85 3.29 6.87
N ASP A 75 -15.92 1.98 7.10
CA ASP A 75 -14.86 1.24 7.80
C ASP A 75 -13.58 1.19 6.95
N ASP A 76 -13.73 1.01 5.63
CA ASP A 76 -12.60 1.06 4.70
C ASP A 76 -11.97 2.45 4.62
N ARG A 77 -12.78 3.51 4.68
CA ARG A 77 -12.26 4.89 4.74
C ARG A 77 -11.43 5.13 5.99
N ALA A 78 -11.85 4.60 7.15
CA ALA A 78 -11.08 4.70 8.39
C ALA A 78 -9.76 3.92 8.28
N GLY A 79 -9.80 2.73 7.67
CA GLY A 79 -8.61 1.95 7.36
C GLY A 79 -7.63 2.65 6.41
N ILE A 80 -8.15 3.29 5.35
CA ILE A 80 -7.36 4.09 4.41
C ILE A 80 -6.74 5.31 5.11
N GLU A 81 -7.48 5.99 5.98
CA GLU A 81 -6.96 7.12 6.76
C GLU A 81 -5.83 6.69 7.70
N LEU A 82 -6.01 5.59 8.42
CA LEU A 82 -4.97 5.03 9.27
C LEU A 82 -3.72 4.69 8.46
N PHE A 83 -3.89 4.06 7.30
CA PHE A 83 -2.77 3.68 6.45
C PHE A 83 -2.05 4.91 5.84
N LYS A 84 -2.80 5.94 5.43
CA LYS A 84 -2.22 7.22 5.00
C LYS A 84 -1.43 7.89 6.12
N ALA A 85 -1.91 7.82 7.38
CA ALA A 85 -1.18 8.34 8.52
C ALA A 85 0.15 7.58 8.72
N THR A 86 0.16 6.24 8.59
CA THR A 86 1.40 5.46 8.64
C THR A 86 2.38 5.85 7.53
N LEU A 87 1.91 6.08 6.30
CA LEU A 87 2.78 6.55 5.20
C LEU A 87 3.35 7.94 5.47
N GLN A 88 2.55 8.83 6.07
CA GLN A 88 3.01 10.15 6.48
C GLN A 88 4.08 10.06 7.58
N GLU A 89 3.90 9.19 8.58
CA GLU A 89 4.91 8.94 9.61
C GLU A 89 6.24 8.49 8.99
N LYS A 90 6.21 7.62 7.97
CA LYS A 90 7.45 7.21 7.26
C LYS A 90 8.07 8.35 6.44
N GLN A 91 7.27 9.23 5.83
CA GLN A 91 7.80 10.43 5.20
C GLN A 91 8.44 11.38 6.22
N ASP A 92 7.81 11.54 7.37
CA ASP A 92 8.32 12.40 8.43
C ASP A 92 9.61 11.83 9.02
N GLU A 93 9.69 10.52 9.24
CA GLU A 93 10.91 9.82 9.65
C GLU A 93 12.03 9.98 8.61
N LEU A 94 11.71 9.76 7.33
CA LEU A 94 12.62 9.96 6.22
C LEU A 94 13.14 11.40 6.16
N ALA A 95 12.30 12.40 6.43
CA ALA A 95 12.67 13.81 6.35
C ALA A 95 13.30 14.35 7.66
N GLY A 96 13.05 13.70 8.79
CA GLY A 96 13.35 14.19 10.13
C GLY A 96 12.41 15.30 10.60
N LEU A 97 11.11 15.16 10.28
CA LEU A 97 10.06 16.10 10.66
C LEU A 97 9.27 15.57 11.86
N ASN A 98 8.36 16.38 12.42
CA ASN A 98 7.41 15.96 13.46
C ASN A 98 8.01 15.24 14.69
N GLY A 99 9.26 15.58 15.04
CA GLY A 99 9.97 15.01 16.19
C GLY A 99 10.80 13.76 15.87
N TYR A 100 10.81 13.30 14.62
CA TYR A 100 11.67 12.22 14.16
C TYR A 100 13.09 12.71 13.90
N GLN A 101 14.07 11.86 14.21
CA GLN A 101 15.43 12.05 13.71
C GLN A 101 15.46 11.66 12.23
N ARG A 102 16.01 12.54 11.39
CA ARG A 102 16.17 12.27 9.95
C ARG A 102 16.97 10.98 9.75
N VAL A 103 16.43 10.07 8.95
CA VAL A 103 17.15 8.87 8.48
C VAL A 103 18.44 9.31 7.78
N SER A 104 19.59 8.84 8.26
CA SER A 104 20.88 9.22 7.67
C SER A 104 21.05 8.62 6.28
N ASP A 105 21.93 9.21 5.47
CA ASP A 105 22.13 8.79 4.08
C ASP A 105 22.64 7.34 3.99
N GLU A 106 23.45 6.92 4.97
CA GLU A 106 23.96 5.55 5.09
C GLU A 106 22.87 4.54 5.49
N GLN A 107 21.79 5.01 6.10
CA GLN A 107 20.68 4.19 6.57
C GLN A 107 19.57 4.02 5.54
N LEU A 108 19.61 4.71 4.40
CA LEU A 108 18.51 4.70 3.42
C LEU A 108 18.18 3.30 2.88
N ASP A 109 19.17 2.42 2.71
CA ASP A 109 18.94 1.04 2.25
C ASP A 109 18.30 0.17 3.35
N ALA A 110 18.73 0.35 4.61
CA ALA A 110 18.15 -0.35 5.74
C ALA A 110 16.72 0.17 6.03
N PHE A 111 16.51 1.47 5.87
CA PHE A 111 15.20 2.09 5.99
C PHE A 111 14.25 1.62 4.89
N SER A 112 14.72 1.46 3.64
CA SER A 112 13.88 0.93 2.57
C SER A 112 13.44 -0.52 2.85
N ASP A 113 14.29 -1.34 3.45
CA ASP A 113 13.91 -2.69 3.89
C ASP A 113 12.95 -2.69 5.08
N TYR A 114 13.19 -1.81 6.05
CA TYR A 114 12.28 -1.63 7.18
C TYR A 114 10.87 -1.25 6.72
N VAL A 115 10.76 -0.34 5.75
CA VAL A 115 9.48 0.05 5.14
C VAL A 115 8.79 -1.16 4.50
N VAL A 116 9.51 -2.00 3.74
CA VAL A 116 8.90 -3.21 3.14
C VAL A 116 8.33 -4.14 4.22
N GLN A 117 9.08 -4.37 5.30
CA GLN A 117 8.64 -5.22 6.40
C GLN A 117 7.44 -4.64 7.16
N ASP A 118 7.45 -3.32 7.40
CA ASP A 118 6.35 -2.63 8.08
C ASP A 118 5.06 -2.69 7.25
N MET A 119 5.19 -2.57 5.92
CA MET A 119 4.06 -2.69 4.99
C MET A 119 3.54 -4.14 4.89
N GLU A 120 4.41 -5.14 4.98
CA GLU A 120 4.01 -6.56 5.06
C GLU A 120 3.22 -6.83 6.35
N GLN A 121 3.65 -6.30 7.49
CA GLN A 121 2.92 -6.44 8.75
C GLN A 121 1.62 -5.64 8.77
N ALA A 122 1.60 -4.47 8.15
CA ALA A 122 0.39 -3.69 7.98
C ALA A 122 -0.63 -4.48 7.15
N ASP A 123 -0.22 -5.01 6.01
CA ASP A 123 -1.09 -5.80 5.13
C ASP A 123 -1.70 -7.04 5.83
N GLN A 124 -0.95 -7.72 6.69
CA GLN A 124 -1.47 -8.84 7.49
C GLN A 124 -2.48 -8.44 8.57
N LYS A 125 -2.43 -7.20 9.07
CA LYS A 125 -3.34 -6.67 10.11
C LYS A 125 -4.58 -5.98 9.52
N ILE A 126 -4.59 -5.78 8.22
CA ILE A 126 -5.65 -5.08 7.50
C ILE A 126 -6.87 -5.99 7.31
N THR A 127 -8.07 -5.51 7.65
CA THR A 127 -9.32 -6.26 7.51
C THR A 127 -9.65 -6.53 6.03
N ILE A 128 -10.36 -7.64 5.76
CA ILE A 128 -10.73 -8.12 4.40
C ILE A 128 -11.26 -7.00 3.49
N SER A 129 -12.02 -6.06 4.05
CA SER A 129 -12.63 -4.96 3.32
C SER A 129 -11.61 -3.91 2.84
N LEU A 130 -10.57 -3.65 3.64
CA LEU A 130 -9.48 -2.75 3.27
C LEU A 130 -8.47 -3.43 2.33
N VAL A 131 -8.27 -4.76 2.41
CA VAL A 131 -7.52 -5.51 1.38
C VAL A 131 -8.16 -5.33 0.00
N ALA A 132 -9.49 -5.41 -0.08
CA ALA A 132 -10.22 -5.17 -1.34
C ALA A 132 -10.04 -3.75 -1.88
N ALA A 133 -10.02 -2.73 -1.01
CA ALA A 133 -9.73 -1.35 -1.41
C ALA A 133 -8.27 -1.18 -1.88
N LEU A 134 -7.31 -1.81 -1.20
CA LEU A 134 -5.89 -1.77 -1.57
C LEU A 134 -5.60 -2.44 -2.91
N LEU A 135 -6.27 -3.55 -3.23
CA LEU A 135 -6.20 -4.16 -4.57
C LEU A 135 -6.55 -3.20 -5.68
N ILE A 136 -7.65 -2.48 -5.51
CA ILE A 136 -8.09 -1.48 -6.48
C ILE A 136 -7.00 -0.42 -6.64
N ILE A 137 -6.36 0.00 -5.54
CA ILE A 137 -5.23 0.95 -5.55
C ILE A 137 -4.03 0.42 -6.34
N ILE A 138 -3.58 -0.79 -6.03
CA ILE A 138 -2.43 -1.43 -6.69
C ILE A 138 -2.72 -1.59 -8.18
N ILE A 139 -3.92 -2.04 -8.56
CA ILE A 139 -4.33 -2.15 -9.97
C ILE A 139 -4.32 -0.77 -10.64
N ILE A 140 -4.83 0.28 -9.99
CA ILE A 140 -4.78 1.65 -10.55
C ILE A 140 -3.34 2.11 -10.75
N ILE A 141 -2.44 1.84 -9.80
CA ILE A 141 -1.02 2.20 -9.92
C ILE A 141 -0.38 1.42 -11.08
N LEU A 142 -0.63 0.12 -11.21
CA LEU A 142 -0.08 -0.73 -12.27
C LEU A 142 -0.63 -0.38 -13.67
N LEU A 143 -1.85 0.15 -13.77
CA LEU A 143 -2.45 0.55 -15.05
C LEU A 143 -2.08 1.98 -15.48
N VAL A 144 -1.65 2.82 -14.55
CA VAL A 144 -1.30 4.23 -14.80
C VAL A 144 0.22 4.45 -14.88
N ALA A 145 1.02 3.53 -14.35
CA ALA A 145 2.47 3.47 -14.53
C ALA A 145 2.85 2.96 -15.93
#